data_AF-A0A530H6V8-F1
#
_entry.id   AF-A0A530H6V8-F1
#
_cell.length_a   1.000
_cell.length_b   1.000
_cell.length_c   1.000
_cell.angle_alpha   90.00
_cell.angle_beta   90.00
_cell.angle_gamma   90.00
#
_symmetry.space_group_name_H-M   'P 1'
#
loop_
_entity.id
_entity.type
_entity.pdbx_description
1 polymer ?
#
loop_
_entity_poly.entity_id
_entity_poly.type
_entity_poly.pdbx_seq_one_letter_code
_entity_poly.pdbx_strand_id
1 'polypeptide(L)'
;EAGLHPVVIDEGHRAGGQIYRRPPDGFVRTPGQLYGSEAAKARALHACFDKLVEAGRLTYFARSSVIAVHDRRLHVLEEGCLQVIGYDRLILATGASDRIAPVPGWQNAGVYSLGAAQIALKAQGVALGRRIVLIGSGPLLTLVGAQLLKAGADVTAVLDTSSWRRQMRGFPGLAARPIVALRGLALRARLGGRYHAGVTVECIEADASGVTAMRWRD
;
A
#
# COMPACT_ATOMS: atom_id res chain seq x y z
N GLU A 1 9.16 31.23 -7.89
CA GLU A 1 9.23 30.02 -8.75
C GLU A 1 10.70 29.69 -8.96
N ALA A 2 11.09 28.41 -9.06
CA ALA A 2 12.51 28.02 -9.11
C ALA A 2 13.13 28.07 -10.53
N GLY A 3 12.38 28.46 -11.57
CA GLY A 3 12.86 28.51 -12.96
C GLY A 3 13.12 27.15 -13.62
N LEU A 4 12.62 26.06 -13.03
CA LEU A 4 12.78 24.70 -13.52
C LEU A 4 11.49 24.18 -14.17
N HIS A 5 11.64 23.32 -15.19
CA HIS A 5 10.53 22.61 -15.83
C HIS A 5 10.59 21.11 -15.48
N PRO A 6 9.87 20.66 -14.44
CA PRO A 6 9.88 19.26 -14.04
C PRO A 6 9.16 18.34 -15.04
N VAL A 7 9.71 17.14 -15.20
CA VAL A 7 9.06 16.03 -15.89
C VAL A 7 8.65 14.99 -14.84
N VAL A 8 7.38 14.60 -14.83
CA VAL A 8 6.84 13.55 -13.97
C VAL A 8 6.42 12.37 -14.84
N ILE A 9 6.90 11.18 -14.49
CA ILE A 9 6.60 9.92 -15.17
C ILE A 9 5.94 9.01 -14.13
N ASP A 10 4.76 8.48 -14.43
CA ASP A 10 3.99 7.63 -13.52
C ASP A 10 3.25 6.52 -14.31
N GLU A 11 3.24 5.31 -13.77
CA GLU A 11 2.54 4.16 -14.38
C GLU A 11 1.01 4.29 -14.29
N GLY A 12 0.52 5.11 -13.37
CA GLY A 12 -0.89 5.38 -13.16
C GLY A 12 -1.50 6.22 -14.27
N HIS A 13 -2.82 6.04 -14.45
CA HIS A 13 -3.60 6.85 -15.39
C HIS A 13 -3.66 8.33 -14.99
N ARG A 14 -3.59 8.62 -13.68
CA ARG A 14 -3.64 9.99 -13.14
C ARG A 14 -2.75 10.10 -11.92
N ALA A 15 -2.18 11.28 -11.70
CA ALA A 15 -1.33 11.57 -10.56
C ALA A 15 -2.06 11.36 -9.22
N GLY A 16 -1.36 10.77 -8.24
CA GLY A 16 -1.88 10.54 -6.88
C GLY A 16 -1.28 9.35 -6.13
N GLY A 17 -0.53 8.49 -6.81
CA GLY A 17 0.12 7.31 -6.21
C GLY A 17 -0.89 6.33 -5.59
N GLN A 18 -0.49 5.67 -4.49
CA GLN A 18 -1.35 4.69 -3.78
C GLN A 18 -2.27 5.32 -2.73
N ILE A 19 -1.87 6.43 -2.12
CA ILE A 19 -2.59 7.05 -0.99
C ILE A 19 -3.71 7.96 -1.49
N TYR A 20 -3.43 8.83 -2.46
CA TYR A 20 -4.38 9.77 -3.05
C TYR A 20 -4.74 9.37 -4.48
N ARG A 21 -4.75 8.05 -4.73
CA ARG A 21 -5.11 7.46 -6.02
C ARG A 21 -6.44 8.01 -6.48
N ARG A 22 -6.45 8.67 -7.65
CA ARG A 22 -7.69 9.15 -8.24
C ARG A 22 -8.50 7.96 -8.76
N PRO A 23 -9.83 7.98 -8.59
CA PRO A 23 -10.67 6.97 -9.21
C PRO A 23 -10.64 7.12 -10.75
N PRO A 24 -11.00 6.06 -11.50
CA PRO A 24 -11.24 6.17 -12.94
C PRO A 24 -12.40 7.13 -13.22
N ASP A 25 -12.50 7.59 -14.47
CA ASP A 25 -13.62 8.45 -14.89
C ASP A 25 -14.96 7.70 -14.75
N GLY A 26 -16.02 8.43 -14.38
CA GLY A 26 -17.36 7.87 -14.14
C GLY A 26 -17.59 7.25 -12.75
N PHE A 27 -16.60 7.28 -11.85
CA PHE A 27 -16.77 6.74 -10.49
C PHE A 27 -17.56 7.69 -9.57
N VAL A 28 -18.50 7.14 -8.79
CA VAL A 28 -19.53 7.93 -8.07
C VAL A 28 -19.15 8.28 -6.62
N ARG A 29 -18.05 7.75 -6.08
CA ARG A 29 -17.64 8.03 -4.69
C ARG A 29 -17.03 9.42 -4.55
N THR A 30 -17.52 10.18 -3.58
CA THR A 30 -17.00 11.51 -3.23
C THR A 30 -15.58 11.44 -2.65
N PRO A 31 -14.77 12.52 -2.71
CA PRO A 31 -13.47 12.58 -2.05
C PRO A 31 -13.52 12.25 -0.56
N GLY A 32 -14.59 12.61 0.14
CA GLY A 32 -14.78 12.26 1.56
C GLY A 32 -14.90 10.76 1.79
N GLN A 33 -15.61 10.05 0.90
CA GLN A 33 -15.74 8.59 0.96
C GLN A 33 -14.43 7.87 0.57
N LEU A 34 -13.66 8.45 -0.35
CA LEU A 34 -12.40 7.87 -0.84
C LEU A 34 -11.23 8.09 0.13
N TYR A 35 -11.07 9.31 0.63
CA TYR A 35 -9.87 9.71 1.38
C TYR A 35 -10.13 9.99 2.87
N GLY A 36 -11.40 9.96 3.30
CA GLY A 36 -11.78 10.21 4.69
C GLY A 36 -11.29 11.57 5.18
N SER A 37 -10.57 11.58 6.31
CA SER A 37 -10.03 12.81 6.90
C SER A 37 -9.02 13.54 6.00
N GLU A 38 -8.41 12.84 5.03
CA GLU A 38 -7.42 13.44 4.14
C GLU A 38 -8.02 14.01 2.85
N ALA A 39 -9.36 14.04 2.71
CA ALA A 39 -10.03 14.51 1.50
C ALA A 39 -9.68 15.95 1.10
N ALA A 40 -9.44 16.84 2.06
CA ALA A 40 -8.99 18.20 1.78
C ALA A 40 -7.57 18.23 1.18
N LYS A 41 -6.66 17.42 1.74
CA LYS A 41 -5.27 17.33 1.24
C LYS A 41 -5.21 16.68 -0.13
N ALA A 42 -5.97 15.61 -0.35
CA ALA A 42 -6.09 14.97 -1.65
C ALA A 42 -6.55 15.99 -2.72
N ARG A 43 -7.65 16.71 -2.46
CA ARG A 43 -8.15 17.74 -3.38
C ARG A 43 -7.14 18.85 -3.66
N ALA A 44 -6.47 19.35 -2.62
CA ALA A 44 -5.45 20.38 -2.77
C ALA A 44 -4.27 19.89 -3.62
N LEU A 45 -3.78 18.67 -3.37
CA LEU A 45 -2.72 18.05 -4.16
C LEU A 45 -3.15 17.88 -5.62
N HIS A 46 -4.35 17.36 -5.85
CA HIS A 46 -4.88 17.14 -7.19
C HIS A 46 -5.00 18.44 -7.97
N ALA A 47 -5.64 19.45 -7.37
CA ALA A 47 -5.81 20.76 -8.00
C ALA A 47 -4.48 21.47 -8.24
N CYS A 48 -3.50 21.32 -7.35
CA CYS A 48 -2.16 21.88 -7.54
C CYS A 48 -1.46 21.23 -8.75
N PHE A 49 -1.49 19.90 -8.84
CA PHE A 49 -0.88 19.16 -9.93
C PHE A 49 -1.53 19.50 -11.27
N ASP A 50 -2.87 19.50 -11.33
CA ASP A 50 -3.62 19.79 -12.56
C ASP A 50 -3.31 21.20 -13.07
N LYS A 51 -3.29 22.21 -12.18
CA LYS A 51 -2.92 23.59 -12.54
C LYS A 51 -1.50 23.72 -13.10
N LEU A 52 -0.53 22.95 -12.60
CA LEU A 52 0.84 22.98 -13.11
C LEU A 52 0.94 22.40 -14.52
N VAL A 53 0.19 21.33 -14.78
CA VAL A 53 0.10 20.71 -16.12
C VAL A 53 -0.61 21.66 -17.09
N GLU A 54 -1.78 22.17 -16.72
CA GLU A 54 -2.60 23.09 -17.55
C GLU A 54 -1.84 24.37 -17.91
N ALA A 55 -1.06 24.91 -16.97
CA ALA A 55 -0.23 26.09 -17.20
C ALA A 55 1.06 25.79 -18.01
N GLY A 56 1.29 24.55 -18.45
CA GLY A 56 2.48 24.15 -19.20
C GLY A 56 3.77 24.21 -18.38
N ARG A 57 3.67 24.16 -17.05
CA ARG A 57 4.80 24.29 -16.11
C ARG A 57 5.36 22.96 -15.64
N LEU A 58 4.76 21.86 -16.06
CA LEU A 58 5.14 20.49 -15.74
C LEU A 58 4.76 19.61 -16.94
N THR A 59 5.68 18.77 -17.39
CA THR A 59 5.36 17.71 -18.36
C THR A 59 5.01 16.45 -17.59
N TYR A 60 3.86 15.85 -17.88
CA TYR A 60 3.39 14.63 -17.24
C TYR A 60 3.22 13.50 -18.24
N PHE A 61 4.00 12.43 -18.06
CA PHE A 61 3.86 11.16 -18.78
C PHE A 61 3.08 10.19 -17.88
N ALA A 62 1.77 10.10 -18.11
CA ALA A 62 0.93 9.09 -17.49
C ALA A 62 1.13 7.73 -18.16
N ARG A 63 0.70 6.64 -17.51
CA ARG A 63 0.72 5.27 -18.08
C ARG A 63 2.11 4.89 -18.66
N SER A 64 3.16 5.43 -18.06
CA SER A 64 4.54 5.34 -18.53
C SER A 64 5.42 4.78 -17.42
N SER A 65 6.23 3.78 -17.74
CA SER A 65 7.12 3.13 -16.76
C SER A 65 8.59 3.38 -17.09
N VAL A 66 9.36 3.81 -16.09
CA VAL A 66 10.83 3.88 -16.22
C VAL A 66 11.39 2.48 -15.95
N ILE A 67 11.86 1.80 -17.00
CA ILE A 67 12.35 0.42 -16.91
C ILE A 67 13.87 0.33 -16.69
N ALA A 68 14.62 1.38 -17.02
CA ALA A 68 16.05 1.44 -16.79
C ALA A 68 16.54 2.89 -16.64
N VAL A 69 17.63 3.05 -15.89
CA VAL A 69 18.35 4.31 -15.72
C VAL A 69 19.82 4.06 -16.04
N HIS A 70 20.35 4.79 -17.02
CA HIS A 70 21.74 4.65 -17.45
C HIS A 70 22.25 5.99 -18.00
N ASP A 71 23.47 6.38 -17.68
CA ASP A 71 24.14 7.58 -18.21
C ASP A 71 23.26 8.85 -18.25
N ARG A 72 22.57 9.13 -17.14
CA ARG A 72 21.64 10.26 -16.98
C ARG A 72 20.49 10.27 -18.00
N ARG A 73 20.08 9.09 -18.45
CA ARG A 73 18.95 8.84 -19.32
C ARG A 73 18.00 7.85 -18.66
N LEU A 74 16.71 8.13 -18.77
CA LEU A 74 15.62 7.25 -18.39
C LEU A 74 15.14 6.54 -19.64
N HIS A 75 15.05 5.21 -19.58
CA HIS A 75 14.37 4.41 -20.58
C HIS A 75 12.93 4.23 -20.14
N VAL A 76 12.01 4.84 -20.88
CA VAL A 76 10.60 4.92 -20.52
C VAL A 76 9.79 4.08 -21.52
N LEU A 77 8.99 3.16 -21.00
CA LEU A 77 8.05 2.35 -21.76
C LEU A 77 6.66 2.96 -21.64
N GLU A 78 6.06 3.31 -22.77
CA GLU A 78 4.71 3.88 -22.87
C GLU A 78 3.96 3.16 -24.00
N GLU A 79 2.85 2.48 -23.67
CA GLU A 79 2.02 1.74 -24.64
C GLU A 79 2.81 0.80 -25.59
N GLY A 80 3.91 0.21 -25.10
CA GLY A 80 4.78 -0.69 -25.85
C GLY A 80 5.90 0.00 -26.62
N CYS A 81 5.93 1.33 -26.65
CA CYS A 81 6.98 2.14 -27.25
C CYS A 81 8.06 2.49 -26.22
N LEU A 82 9.32 2.35 -26.61
CA LEU A 82 10.47 2.75 -25.81
C LEU A 82 10.92 4.15 -26.21
N GLN A 83 10.99 5.06 -25.25
CA GLN A 83 11.57 6.39 -25.41
C GLN A 83 12.68 6.64 -24.40
N VAL A 84 13.58 7.58 -24.71
CA VAL A 84 14.71 7.93 -23.86
C VAL A 84 14.62 9.39 -23.45
N ILE A 85 14.61 9.65 -22.15
CA ILE A 85 14.49 11.00 -21.58
C ILE A 85 15.77 11.32 -20.80
N GLY A 86 16.50 12.36 -21.22
CA GLY A 86 17.65 12.87 -20.47
C GLY A 86 17.24 13.70 -19.25
N TYR A 87 18.06 13.71 -18.20
CA TYR A 87 17.79 14.53 -17.01
C TYR A 87 19.02 15.21 -16.40
N ASP A 88 18.76 16.31 -15.70
CA ASP A 88 19.75 17.02 -14.88
C ASP A 88 19.79 16.58 -13.43
N ARG A 89 18.62 16.37 -12.86
CA ARG A 89 18.42 15.88 -11.50
C ARG A 89 17.29 14.86 -11.53
N LEU A 90 17.46 13.76 -10.81
CA LEU A 90 16.48 12.68 -10.74
C LEU A 90 15.96 12.56 -9.32
N ILE A 91 14.64 12.60 -9.16
CA ILE A 91 13.94 12.30 -7.92
C ILE A 91 13.26 10.96 -8.10
N LEU A 92 13.68 9.96 -7.32
CA LEU A 92 13.01 8.66 -7.28
C LEU A 92 11.91 8.69 -6.22
N ALA A 93 10.67 8.66 -6.66
CA ALA A 93 9.48 8.63 -5.82
C ALA A 93 8.57 7.44 -6.18
N THR A 94 9.17 6.30 -6.52
CA THR A 94 8.50 5.07 -7.03
C THR A 94 7.66 4.32 -5.99
N GLY A 95 7.57 4.84 -4.78
CA GLY A 95 6.78 4.25 -3.70
C GLY A 95 7.46 3.02 -3.08
N ALA A 96 6.64 2.05 -2.70
CA ALA A 96 7.08 0.81 -2.10
C ALA A 96 6.15 -0.33 -2.53
N SER A 97 6.72 -1.53 -2.69
CA SER A 97 5.98 -2.77 -2.93
C SER A 97 5.97 -3.64 -1.68
N ASP A 98 5.00 -4.54 -1.59
CA ASP A 98 5.01 -5.59 -0.59
C ASP A 98 6.27 -6.45 -0.77
N ARG A 99 6.98 -6.70 0.33
CA ARG A 99 8.02 -7.72 0.35
C ARG A 99 7.39 -9.05 0.73
N ILE A 100 7.36 -9.99 -0.20
CA ILE A 100 6.96 -11.37 0.11
C ILE A 100 8.11 -12.03 0.88
N ALA A 101 7.81 -12.54 2.07
CA ALA A 101 8.74 -13.32 2.89
C ALA A 101 8.33 -14.79 2.81
N PRO A 102 9.02 -15.63 2.03
CA PRO A 102 8.64 -17.02 1.84
C PRO A 102 8.63 -17.81 3.15
N VAL A 103 7.56 -18.57 3.36
CA VAL A 103 7.42 -19.61 4.40
C VAL A 103 6.91 -20.88 3.73
N PRO A 104 7.17 -22.09 4.25
CA PRO A 104 6.65 -23.32 3.63
C PRO A 104 5.14 -23.22 3.34
N GLY A 105 4.75 -23.43 2.08
CA GLY A 105 3.35 -23.35 1.63
C GLY A 105 2.86 -21.96 1.18
N TRP A 106 3.72 -20.93 1.16
CA TRP A 106 3.35 -19.57 0.74
C TRP A 106 2.85 -19.44 -0.71
N GLN A 107 3.18 -20.41 -1.57
CA GLN A 107 2.80 -20.42 -2.98
C GLN A 107 1.41 -20.99 -3.25
N ASN A 108 0.75 -21.56 -2.22
CA ASN A 108 -0.53 -22.25 -2.39
C ASN A 108 -1.66 -21.28 -2.71
N ALA A 109 -2.64 -21.75 -3.49
CA ALA A 109 -3.86 -21.00 -3.76
C ALA A 109 -4.60 -20.67 -2.46
N GLY A 110 -5.00 -19.40 -2.30
CA GLY A 110 -5.55 -18.87 -1.05
C GLY A 110 -4.55 -18.05 -0.23
N VAL A 111 -3.26 -18.05 -0.61
CA VAL A 111 -2.27 -17.12 -0.05
C VAL A 111 -2.18 -15.88 -0.93
N TYR A 112 -2.33 -14.70 -0.33
CA TYR A 112 -2.27 -13.41 -1.01
C TYR A 112 -1.34 -12.45 -0.27
N SER A 113 -0.75 -11.50 -1.00
CA SER A 113 -0.04 -10.40 -0.36
C SER A 113 -1.00 -9.50 0.42
N LEU A 114 -0.49 -8.83 1.45
CA LEU A 114 -1.29 -7.95 2.28
C LEU A 114 -1.84 -6.75 1.49
N GLY A 115 -1.05 -6.22 0.56
CA GLY A 115 -1.45 -5.19 -0.39
C GLY A 115 -2.53 -5.67 -1.35
N ALA A 116 -2.44 -6.90 -1.87
CA ALA A 116 -3.48 -7.49 -2.72
C ALA A 116 -4.81 -7.61 -1.97
N ALA A 117 -4.78 -8.09 -0.72
CA ALA A 117 -5.97 -8.13 0.13
C ALA A 117 -6.55 -6.72 0.40
N GLN A 118 -5.70 -5.72 0.62
CA GLN A 118 -6.14 -4.35 0.83
C GLN A 118 -6.73 -3.73 -0.45
N ILE A 119 -6.17 -4.03 -1.62
CA ILE A 119 -6.69 -3.58 -2.92
C ILE A 119 -8.07 -4.19 -3.15
N ALA A 120 -8.23 -5.50 -2.96
CA ALA A 120 -9.52 -6.18 -3.08
C ALA A 120 -10.57 -5.53 -2.16
N LEU A 121 -10.20 -5.24 -0.92
CA LEU A 121 -11.09 -4.60 0.04
C LEU A 121 -11.47 -3.17 -0.38
N LYS A 122 -10.51 -2.33 -0.77
CA LYS A 122 -10.76 -0.90 -1.07
C LYS A 122 -11.44 -0.68 -2.43
N ALA A 123 -10.96 -1.38 -3.46
CA ALA A 123 -11.41 -1.20 -4.83
C ALA A 123 -12.71 -1.97 -5.10
N GLN A 124 -12.81 -3.21 -4.62
CA GLN A 124 -13.94 -4.11 -4.92
C GLN A 124 -14.89 -4.28 -3.73
N GLY A 125 -14.52 -3.87 -2.52
CA GLY A 125 -15.34 -4.12 -1.33
C GLY A 125 -15.36 -5.59 -0.90
N VAL A 126 -14.38 -6.38 -1.35
CA VAL A 126 -14.35 -7.84 -1.16
C VAL A 126 -13.26 -8.24 -0.17
N ALA A 127 -13.60 -9.13 0.76
CA ALA A 127 -12.63 -9.86 1.56
C ALA A 127 -12.20 -11.15 0.83
N LEU A 128 -10.91 -11.42 0.80
CA LEU A 128 -10.37 -12.64 0.17
C LEU A 128 -10.46 -13.80 1.15
N GLY A 129 -11.46 -14.66 0.96
CA GLY A 129 -11.68 -15.86 1.78
C GLY A 129 -12.70 -15.66 2.91
N ARG A 130 -13.12 -16.79 3.50
CA ARG A 130 -14.15 -16.83 4.55
C ARG A 130 -13.58 -16.80 5.95
N ARG A 131 -12.37 -17.34 6.16
CA ARG A 131 -11.61 -17.30 7.41
C ARG A 131 -10.21 -16.82 7.09
N ILE A 132 -9.80 -15.71 7.68
CA ILE A 132 -8.60 -14.98 7.26
C ILE A 132 -7.58 -15.01 8.40
N VAL A 133 -6.37 -15.43 8.06
CA VAL A 133 -5.19 -15.21 8.90
C VAL A 133 -4.29 -14.21 8.21
N LEU A 134 -3.89 -13.16 8.92
CA LEU A 134 -2.91 -12.21 8.43
C LEU A 134 -1.55 -12.53 9.04
N ILE A 135 -0.51 -12.51 8.23
CA ILE A 135 0.85 -12.87 8.64
C ILE A 135 1.82 -11.84 8.09
N GLY A 136 2.79 -11.41 8.91
CA GLY A 136 3.88 -10.56 8.41
C GLY A 136 4.59 -9.79 9.50
N SER A 137 5.01 -8.58 9.17
CA SER A 137 5.68 -7.68 10.11
C SER A 137 5.29 -6.23 9.84
N GLY A 138 4.98 -5.48 10.91
CA GLY A 138 4.82 -4.03 10.85
C GLY A 138 3.36 -3.53 10.80
N PRO A 139 3.19 -2.20 10.79
CA PRO A 139 1.91 -1.56 11.11
C PRO A 139 0.82 -1.74 10.05
N LEU A 140 1.18 -2.07 8.81
CA LEU A 140 0.20 -2.36 7.75
C LEU A 140 -0.66 -3.58 8.11
N LEU A 141 -0.07 -4.56 8.80
CA LEU A 141 -0.76 -5.76 9.28
C LEU A 141 -1.94 -5.38 10.19
N THR A 142 -1.67 -4.48 11.15
CA THR A 142 -2.68 -3.94 12.06
C THR A 142 -3.78 -3.20 11.31
N LEU A 143 -3.39 -2.35 10.35
CA LEU A 143 -4.33 -1.55 9.57
C LEU A 143 -5.28 -2.42 8.75
N VAL A 144 -4.76 -3.37 7.99
CA VAL A 144 -5.57 -4.24 7.12
C VAL A 144 -6.46 -5.16 7.95
N GLY A 145 -5.95 -5.72 9.06
CA GLY A 145 -6.78 -6.52 9.98
C GLY A 145 -7.97 -5.73 10.52
N ALA A 146 -7.75 -4.49 10.97
CA ALA A 146 -8.81 -3.65 11.48
C ALA A 146 -9.82 -3.23 10.38
N GLN A 147 -9.35 -3.02 9.15
CA GLN A 147 -10.20 -2.74 8.00
C GLN A 147 -11.08 -3.94 7.62
N LEU A 148 -10.53 -5.15 7.61
CA LEU A 148 -11.27 -6.38 7.36
C LEU A 148 -12.32 -6.63 8.44
N LEU A 149 -11.98 -6.48 9.72
CA LEU A 149 -12.96 -6.57 10.81
C LEU A 149 -14.07 -5.51 10.68
N LYS A 150 -13.71 -4.27 10.30
CA LYS A 150 -14.70 -3.21 10.07
C LYS A 150 -15.64 -3.55 8.90
N ALA A 151 -15.15 -4.27 7.90
CA ALA A 151 -15.94 -4.75 6.76
C ALA A 151 -16.73 -6.04 7.05
N GLY A 152 -16.66 -6.57 8.28
CA GLY A 152 -17.39 -7.78 8.67
C GLY A 152 -16.71 -9.09 8.28
N ALA A 153 -15.45 -9.06 7.84
CA ALA A 153 -14.71 -10.28 7.52
C ALA A 153 -14.29 -11.04 8.80
N ASP A 154 -14.26 -12.37 8.73
CA ASP A 154 -13.77 -13.22 9.82
C ASP A 154 -12.24 -13.29 9.80
N VAL A 155 -11.60 -12.36 10.51
CA VAL A 155 -10.17 -12.42 10.81
C VAL A 155 -9.98 -13.29 12.05
N THR A 156 -9.45 -14.49 11.86
CA THR A 156 -9.20 -15.45 12.94
C THR A 156 -7.94 -15.11 13.72
N ALA A 157 -6.86 -14.69 13.03
CA ALA A 157 -5.60 -14.32 13.68
C ALA A 157 -4.82 -13.26 12.87
N VAL A 158 -4.03 -12.48 13.60
CA VAL A 158 -3.06 -11.51 13.06
C VAL A 158 -1.71 -11.82 13.69
N LEU A 159 -0.81 -12.37 12.88
CA LEU A 159 0.44 -12.98 13.29
C LEU A 159 1.60 -12.05 12.89
N ASP A 160 2.07 -11.24 13.85
CA ASP A 160 3.22 -10.35 13.65
C ASP A 160 4.51 -11.04 14.12
N THR A 161 5.40 -11.29 13.17
CA THR A 161 6.72 -11.89 13.40
C THR A 161 7.68 -10.96 14.18
N SER A 162 7.32 -9.69 14.37
CA SER A 162 8.08 -8.75 15.17
C SER A 162 7.76 -8.92 16.66
N SER A 163 8.77 -9.20 17.47
CA SER A 163 8.58 -9.25 18.93
C SER A 163 8.11 -7.92 19.50
N TRP A 164 7.37 -7.97 20.62
CA TRP A 164 6.94 -6.78 21.34
C TRP A 164 8.09 -5.81 21.63
N ARG A 165 9.25 -6.33 22.05
CA ARG A 165 10.46 -5.52 22.28
C ARG A 165 10.89 -4.75 21.04
N ARG A 166 10.85 -5.37 19.86
CA ARG A 166 11.19 -4.72 18.59
C ARG A 166 10.17 -3.65 18.20
N GLN A 167 8.88 -3.92 18.39
CA GLN A 167 7.82 -2.95 18.13
C GLN A 167 7.98 -1.70 19.02
N MET A 168 8.30 -1.88 20.31
CA MET A 168 8.48 -0.77 21.26
C MET A 168 9.69 0.11 20.96
N ARG A 169 10.71 -0.37 20.23
CA ARG A 169 11.84 0.47 19.79
C ARG A 169 11.41 1.60 18.86
N GLY A 170 10.27 1.47 18.18
CA GLY A 170 9.70 2.53 17.34
C GLY A 170 8.97 3.63 18.10
N PHE A 171 8.76 3.47 19.42
CA PHE A 171 7.95 4.36 20.24
C PHE A 171 8.45 5.82 20.28
N PRO A 172 9.76 6.11 20.40
CA PRO A 172 10.24 7.50 20.36
C PRO A 172 9.87 8.23 19.05
N GLY A 173 9.91 7.53 17.91
CA GLY A 173 9.51 8.08 16.62
C GLY A 173 7.99 8.30 16.50
N LEU A 174 7.19 7.47 17.18
CA LEU A 174 5.74 7.63 17.27
C LEU A 174 5.33 8.80 18.17
N ALA A 175 6.10 9.11 19.21
CA ALA A 175 5.86 10.25 20.10
C ALA A 175 5.89 11.59 19.34
N ALA A 176 6.67 11.69 18.27
CA ALA A 176 6.69 12.87 17.39
C ALA A 176 5.38 13.07 16.61
N ARG A 177 4.48 12.07 16.58
CA ARG A 177 3.19 12.11 15.88
C ARG A 177 2.07 11.50 16.74
N PRO A 178 1.68 12.16 17.84
CA PRO A 178 0.82 11.57 18.87
C PRO A 178 -0.55 11.14 18.34
N ILE A 179 -1.15 11.91 17.43
CA ILE A 179 -2.45 11.58 16.81
C ILE A 179 -2.33 10.30 15.97
N VAL A 180 -1.23 10.10 15.25
CA VAL A 180 -1.00 8.90 14.43
C VAL A 180 -0.75 7.70 15.34
N ALA A 181 0.00 7.87 16.41
CA ALA A 181 0.23 6.84 17.40
C ALA A 181 -1.08 6.38 18.06
N LEU A 182 -1.95 7.33 18.46
CA LEU A 182 -3.25 7.03 19.04
C LEU A 182 -4.16 6.28 18.06
N ARG A 183 -4.17 6.67 16.78
CA ARG A 183 -4.88 5.92 15.72
C ARG A 183 -4.34 4.49 15.60
N GLY A 184 -3.02 4.31 15.62
CA GLY A 184 -2.39 2.99 15.59
C GLY A 184 -2.81 2.12 16.77
N LEU A 185 -2.81 2.68 17.98
CA LEU A 185 -3.25 1.98 19.19
C LEU A 185 -4.73 1.61 19.14
N ALA A 186 -5.59 2.50 18.65
CA ALA A 186 -7.02 2.22 18.47
C ALA A 186 -7.26 1.08 17.46
N LEU A 187 -6.51 1.04 16.35
CA LEU A 187 -6.56 -0.07 15.40
C LEU A 187 -6.08 -1.38 16.05
N ARG A 188 -5.01 -1.32 16.85
CA ARG A 188 -4.46 -2.46 17.58
C ARG A 188 -5.46 -3.03 18.59
N ALA A 189 -6.12 -2.15 19.37
CA ALA A 189 -7.15 -2.52 20.33
C ALA A 189 -8.35 -3.20 19.65
N ARG A 190 -8.74 -2.75 18.45
CA ARG A 190 -9.83 -3.35 17.66
C ARG A 190 -9.57 -4.80 17.25
N LEU A 191 -8.30 -5.20 17.13
CA LEU A 191 -7.92 -6.59 16.86
C LEU A 191 -8.08 -7.48 18.10
N GLY A 192 -7.94 -6.88 19.30
CA GLY A 192 -8.06 -7.58 20.58
C GLY A 192 -7.13 -8.81 20.66
N GLY A 193 -7.66 -9.90 21.22
CA GLY A 193 -6.93 -11.16 21.38
C GLY A 193 -6.57 -11.91 20.09
N ARG A 194 -6.92 -11.37 18.91
CA ARG A 194 -6.55 -11.98 17.61
C ARG A 194 -5.11 -11.67 17.21
N TYR A 195 -4.47 -10.68 17.83
CA TYR A 195 -3.12 -10.30 17.45
C TYR A 195 -2.07 -10.95 18.34
N HIS A 196 -1.16 -11.67 17.69
CA HIS A 196 -0.03 -12.36 18.31
C HIS A 196 1.27 -11.73 17.79
N ALA A 197 2.20 -11.46 18.71
CA ALA A 197 3.41 -10.69 18.43
C ALA A 197 4.66 -11.51 18.79
N GLY A 198 5.66 -11.51 17.90
CA GLY A 198 6.87 -12.31 18.07
C GLY A 198 6.72 -13.76 17.58
N VAL A 199 5.68 -14.04 16.80
CA VAL A 199 5.37 -15.39 16.36
C VAL A 199 6.37 -15.90 15.32
N THR A 200 6.64 -17.20 15.38
CA THR A 200 7.39 -17.92 14.35
C THR A 200 6.41 -18.71 13.49
N VAL A 201 6.42 -18.47 12.18
CA VAL A 201 5.57 -19.18 11.22
C VAL A 201 6.27 -20.47 10.80
N GLU A 202 5.60 -21.61 10.94
CA GLU A 202 6.16 -22.92 10.59
C GLU A 202 5.77 -23.31 9.17
N CYS A 203 4.47 -23.36 8.86
CA CYS A 203 3.98 -23.68 7.52
C CYS A 203 2.53 -23.22 7.29
N ILE A 204 2.17 -23.15 6.00
CA ILE A 204 0.82 -23.02 5.49
C ILE A 204 0.46 -24.34 4.82
N GLU A 205 -0.59 -25.00 5.29
CA GLU A 205 -1.10 -26.24 4.72
C GLU A 205 -2.19 -25.93 3.71
N ALA A 206 -2.19 -26.69 2.61
CA ALA A 206 -3.19 -26.59 1.57
C ALA A 206 -3.46 -27.96 0.96
N ASP A 207 -4.67 -28.12 0.42
CA ASP A 207 -5.07 -29.25 -0.40
C ASP A 207 -5.56 -28.76 -1.79
N ALA A 208 -6.25 -29.63 -2.53
CA ALA A 208 -6.78 -29.30 -3.85
C ALA A 208 -7.80 -28.14 -3.85
N SER A 209 -8.40 -27.83 -2.69
CA SER A 209 -9.38 -26.75 -2.51
C SER A 209 -8.76 -25.42 -2.03
N GLY A 210 -7.48 -25.41 -1.67
CA GLY A 210 -6.74 -24.24 -1.21
C GLY A 210 -6.20 -24.38 0.22
N VAL A 211 -5.89 -23.25 0.86
CA VAL A 211 -5.37 -23.21 2.23
C VAL A 211 -6.36 -23.80 3.24
N THR A 212 -5.92 -24.78 4.02
CA THR A 212 -6.72 -25.48 5.03
C THR A 212 -6.30 -25.14 6.45
N ALA A 213 -5.01 -24.92 6.68
CA ALA A 213 -4.48 -24.61 8.01
C ALA A 213 -3.19 -23.78 7.96
N MET A 214 -2.85 -23.20 9.11
CA MET A 214 -1.59 -22.50 9.32
C MET A 214 -1.00 -22.91 10.68
N ARG A 215 0.28 -23.30 10.67
CA ARG A 215 1.03 -23.64 11.89
C ARG A 215 1.99 -22.53 12.26
N TRP A 216 2.00 -22.17 13.54
CA TRP A 216 2.85 -21.12 14.10
C TRP A 216 3.09 -21.37 15.59
N ARG A 217 4.11 -20.70 16.13
CA ARG A 217 4.52 -20.74 17.54
C ARG A 217 4.61 -19.33 18.11
N ASP A 218 4.15 -19.13 19.34
CA ASP A 218 4.34 -17.90 20.13
C ASP A 218 5.64 -17.94 20.94
#